data_AF-A0A8C6EJ42-F1
#
_entry.id   AF-A0A8C6EJ42-F1
#
_cell.length_a   1.000
_cell.length_b   1.000
_cell.length_c   1.000
_cell.angle_alpha   90.00
_cell.angle_beta   90.00
_cell.angle_gamma   90.00
#
_symmetry.space_group_name_H-M   'P 1'
#
loop_
_entity.id
_entity.type
_entity.pdbx_description
1 polymer ?
#
loop_
_entity_poly.entity_id
_entity_poly.type
_entity_poly.pdbx_seq_one_letter_code
_entity_poly.pdbx_strand_id
1 'polypeptide(L)'
;IKFQERAILESGGWCSGAACFVSADPRSSPPTMGSAALPCLSLLLLLWTQPPRARGQEFRFGSCRAKGVDLQELWEAFWAVKDAVQAQDNITSARLLRREVLQDVSQENEMFPVTERARGRFLLFQRAFRRLDREAAVTKAFGEVDILLTWMERFYRL
;
A
#
# COMPACT_ATOMS: atom_id res chain seq x y z
N ILE A 1 18.56 -6.94 12.92
CA ILE A 1 17.11 -7.02 12.62
C ILE A 1 16.87 -8.29 11.81
N LYS A 2 16.54 -9.39 12.49
CA LYS A 2 16.06 -10.62 11.84
C LYS A 2 14.54 -10.48 11.77
N PHE A 3 14.00 -10.22 10.59
CA PHE A 3 12.57 -10.34 10.36
C PHE A 3 12.28 -11.85 10.31
N GLN A 4 11.81 -12.41 11.43
CA GLN A 4 11.51 -13.83 11.51
C GLN A 4 10.15 -14.04 10.85
N GLU A 5 10.19 -14.49 9.60
CA GLU A 5 9.05 -14.91 8.81
C GLU A 5 8.34 -16.04 9.55
N ARG A 6 7.22 -15.71 10.20
CA ARG A 6 6.34 -16.72 10.78
C ARG A 6 5.40 -17.19 9.67
N ALA A 7 5.88 -18.20 8.94
CA ALA A 7 5.05 -19.01 8.06
C ALA A 7 3.85 -19.56 8.85
N ILE A 8 2.64 -19.25 8.39
CA ILE A 8 1.44 -20.01 8.74
C ILE A 8 1.28 -21.01 7.59
N LEU A 9 1.83 -22.21 7.80
CA LEU A 9 1.46 -23.40 7.05
C LEU A 9 0.34 -24.11 7.82
N GLU A 10 -0.52 -24.81 7.08
CA GLU A 10 -1.51 -25.83 7.49
C GLU A 10 -2.99 -25.42 7.57
N SER A 11 -3.67 -25.63 6.44
CA SER A 11 -4.82 -26.55 6.28
C SER A 11 -5.35 -26.32 4.86
N GLY A 12 -5.31 -27.25 3.92
CA GLY A 12 -5.67 -28.66 4.00
C GLY A 12 -6.69 -28.86 2.89
N GLY A 13 -6.22 -29.22 1.70
CA GLY A 13 -7.09 -29.57 0.58
C GLY A 13 -7.83 -30.87 0.87
N TRP A 14 -9.12 -30.93 0.54
CA TRP A 14 -9.88 -32.16 0.39
C TRP A 14 -10.69 -32.11 -0.92
N CYS A 15 -10.35 -33.02 -1.82
CA CYS A 15 -11.26 -33.48 -2.87
C CYS A 15 -11.83 -34.83 -2.42
N SER A 16 -13.16 -34.97 -2.35
CA SER A 16 -13.83 -36.24 -2.61
C SER A 16 -15.34 -36.09 -2.78
N GLY A 17 -15.83 -36.53 -3.94
CA GLY A 17 -17.10 -37.26 -4.05
C GLY A 17 -18.36 -36.46 -4.36
N ALA A 18 -18.63 -36.25 -5.66
CA ALA A 18 -19.97 -36.43 -6.26
C ALA A 18 -19.85 -36.33 -7.80
N ALA A 19 -19.52 -37.45 -8.44
CA ALA A 19 -19.82 -37.61 -9.86
C ALA A 19 -21.33 -37.84 -9.99
N CYS A 20 -22.05 -36.91 -10.60
CA CYS A 20 -23.40 -37.17 -11.09
C CYS A 20 -23.27 -37.98 -12.39
N PHE A 21 -23.42 -39.29 -12.30
CA PHE A 21 -23.57 -40.17 -13.45
C PHE A 21 -25.07 -40.19 -13.81
N VAL A 22 -25.46 -39.51 -14.90
CA VAL A 22 -26.76 -39.74 -15.53
C VAL A 22 -26.49 -40.51 -16.82
N SER A 23 -26.97 -41.74 -16.86
CA SER A 23 -26.89 -42.64 -18.02
C SER A 23 -28.26 -42.67 -18.73
N ALA A 24 -28.27 -42.29 -20.00
CA ALA A 24 -29.18 -42.66 -21.11
C ALA A 24 -29.04 -41.54 -22.18
N ASP A 25 -28.86 -41.75 -23.48
CA ASP A 25 -29.48 -42.70 -24.41
C ASP A 25 -28.71 -42.60 -25.77
N PRO A 26 -28.40 -43.68 -26.52
CA PRO A 26 -27.63 -43.61 -27.76
C PRO A 26 -28.54 -43.44 -28.97
N ARG A 27 -29.27 -42.32 -29.09
CA ARG A 27 -29.89 -41.92 -30.36
C ARG A 27 -30.32 -40.44 -30.39
N SER A 28 -29.35 -39.53 -30.46
CA SER A 28 -29.63 -38.17 -30.92
C SER A 28 -28.42 -37.60 -31.66
N SER A 29 -28.70 -37.11 -32.87
CA SER A 29 -27.79 -36.33 -33.71
C SER A 29 -27.27 -35.11 -32.95
N PRO A 30 -26.01 -34.68 -33.14
CA PRO A 30 -25.48 -33.53 -32.43
C PRO A 30 -26.19 -32.27 -32.90
N PRO A 31 -26.77 -31.44 -32.02
CA PRO A 31 -26.92 -30.03 -32.35
C PRO A 31 -25.51 -29.44 -32.41
N THR A 32 -25.19 -28.78 -33.51
CA THR A 32 -24.00 -27.93 -33.65
C THR A 32 -24.07 -26.86 -32.57
N MET A 33 -23.42 -27.13 -31.43
CA MET A 33 -23.36 -26.21 -30.32
C MET A 33 -22.38 -25.10 -30.70
N GLY A 34 -22.95 -24.00 -31.19
CA GLY A 34 -22.22 -22.82 -31.61
C GLY A 34 -21.21 -22.38 -30.57
N SER A 35 -19.98 -22.24 -31.04
CA SER A 35 -18.78 -21.77 -30.35
C SER A 35 -18.98 -20.34 -29.80
N ALA A 36 -19.80 -20.18 -28.76
CA ALA A 36 -20.11 -18.89 -28.15
C ALA A 36 -19.67 -18.79 -26.67
N ALA A 37 -19.18 -19.88 -26.07
CA ALA A 37 -18.66 -19.85 -24.69
C ALA A 37 -17.24 -19.25 -24.58
N LEU A 38 -16.43 -19.39 -25.63
CA LEU A 38 -15.06 -18.88 -25.71
C LEU A 38 -14.94 -17.34 -25.62
N PRO A 39 -15.79 -16.53 -26.28
CA PRO A 39 -15.68 -15.07 -26.19
C PRO A 39 -16.02 -14.53 -24.79
N CYS A 40 -16.95 -15.15 -24.05
CA CYS A 40 -17.28 -14.73 -22.68
C CYS A 40 -16.16 -15.02 -21.69
N LEU A 41 -15.54 -16.20 -21.78
CA LEU A 41 -14.36 -16.57 -20.98
C LEU A 41 -13.17 -15.65 -21.29
N SER A 42 -12.95 -15.34 -22.57
CA SER A 42 -11.93 -14.37 -22.99
C SER A 42 -12.17 -12.98 -22.41
N LEU A 43 -13.43 -12.49 -22.43
CA LEU A 43 -13.79 -11.18 -21.91
C LEU A 43 -13.65 -11.10 -20.38
N LEU A 44 -14.00 -12.17 -19.66
CA LEU A 44 -13.80 -12.29 -18.23
C LEU A 44 -12.31 -12.32 -17.88
N LEU A 45 -11.49 -13.11 -18.59
CA LEU A 45 -10.04 -13.12 -18.39
C LEU A 45 -9.41 -11.74 -18.66
N LEU A 46 -9.84 -11.04 -19.72
CA LEU A 46 -9.37 -9.69 -20.04
C LEU A 46 -9.74 -8.68 -18.94
N LEU A 47 -10.95 -8.76 -18.38
CA LEU A 47 -11.39 -7.89 -17.30
C LEU A 47 -10.60 -8.13 -16.00
N TRP A 48 -10.23 -9.39 -15.73
CA TRP A 48 -9.41 -9.76 -14.56
C TRP A 48 -7.94 -9.36 -14.69
N THR A 49 -7.44 -9.16 -15.91
CA THR A 49 -6.05 -8.68 -16.15
C THR A 49 -5.90 -7.16 -16.15
N GLN A 50 -6.98 -6.38 -16.04
CA GLN A 50 -6.84 -4.93 -15.92
C GLN A 50 -6.37 -4.61 -14.49
N PRO A 51 -5.11 -4.15 -14.28
CA PRO A 51 -4.78 -3.56 -13.00
C PRO A 51 -5.73 -2.38 -12.76
N PRO A 52 -6.12 -2.09 -11.51
CA PRO A 52 -6.81 -0.86 -11.18
C PRO A 52 -6.00 0.29 -11.76
N ARG A 53 -6.51 0.84 -12.84
CA ARG A 53 -5.82 1.90 -13.57
C ARG A 53 -6.05 3.15 -12.74
N ALA A 54 -5.13 3.44 -11.81
CA ALA A 54 -5.01 4.72 -11.12
C ALA A 54 -4.69 5.81 -12.17
N ARG A 55 -5.70 6.19 -12.97
CA ARG A 55 -5.64 7.27 -13.96
C ARG A 55 -6.17 8.52 -13.27
N GLY A 56 -5.28 9.45 -12.98
CA GLY A 56 -5.61 10.79 -12.47
C GLY A 56 -4.92 11.15 -11.17
N GLN A 57 -4.66 10.14 -10.34
CA GLN A 57 -4.09 10.30 -9.01
C GLN A 57 -2.59 10.60 -9.04
N GLU A 58 -2.20 11.74 -8.50
CA GLU A 58 -0.81 12.13 -8.35
C GLU A 58 -0.58 12.97 -7.09
N PHE A 59 0.61 12.88 -6.50
CA PHE A 59 1.06 13.88 -5.54
C PHE A 59 1.69 15.06 -6.28
N ARG A 60 1.37 16.28 -5.82
CA ARG A 60 1.97 17.53 -6.29
C ARG A 60 2.77 18.19 -5.19
N PHE A 61 4.10 18.05 -5.24
CA PHE A 61 5.03 18.72 -4.33
C PHE A 61 5.70 19.89 -5.05
N GLY A 62 5.05 21.05 -5.02
CA GLY A 62 5.47 22.20 -5.84
C GLY A 62 5.41 21.86 -7.32
N SER A 63 6.53 21.98 -8.02
CA SER A 63 6.64 21.61 -9.45
C SER A 63 6.76 20.10 -9.70
N CYS A 64 7.03 19.29 -8.65
CA CYS A 64 7.18 17.84 -8.76
C CYS A 64 5.82 17.13 -8.80
N ARG A 65 5.66 16.17 -9.73
CA ARG A 65 4.49 15.30 -9.87
C ARG A 65 4.91 13.84 -9.67
N ALA A 66 4.41 13.19 -8.63
CA ALA A 66 4.61 11.77 -8.40
C ALA A 66 3.34 11.01 -8.80
N LYS A 67 3.45 10.20 -9.87
CA LYS A 67 2.37 9.38 -10.43
C LYS A 67 2.60 7.91 -10.10
N GLY A 68 1.54 7.11 -10.22
CA GLY A 68 1.62 5.66 -9.97
C GLY A 68 1.78 5.30 -8.50
N VAL A 69 1.39 6.22 -7.62
CA VAL A 69 1.30 5.99 -6.18
C VAL A 69 -0.17 6.09 -5.80
N ASP A 70 -0.74 4.98 -5.33
CA ASP A 70 -2.09 4.95 -4.80
C ASP A 70 -2.02 5.22 -3.28
N LEU A 71 -2.57 6.35 -2.84
CA LEU A 71 -2.58 6.71 -1.43
C LEU A 71 -3.40 5.74 -0.59
N GLN A 72 -4.47 5.15 -1.15
CA GLN A 72 -5.25 4.14 -0.45
C GLN A 72 -4.41 2.87 -0.24
N GLU A 73 -3.70 2.41 -1.27
CA GLU A 73 -2.82 1.24 -1.16
C GLU A 73 -1.76 1.44 -0.06
N LEU A 74 -1.17 2.64 0.02
CA LEU A 74 -0.23 2.99 1.09
C LEU A 74 -0.87 2.94 2.48
N TRP A 75 -2.09 3.45 2.63
CA TRP A 75 -2.82 3.39 3.91
C TRP A 75 -3.17 1.96 4.30
N GLU A 76 -3.66 1.14 3.36
CA GLU A 76 -3.98 -0.27 3.61
C GLU A 76 -2.74 -1.05 4.04
N ALA A 77 -1.62 -0.86 3.33
CA ALA A 77 -0.35 -1.49 3.67
C ALA A 77 0.13 -1.08 5.07
N PHE A 78 -0.05 0.19 5.46
CA PHE A 78 0.31 0.66 6.79
C PHE A 78 -0.64 0.12 7.88
N TRP A 79 -1.96 0.16 7.66
CA TRP A 79 -2.94 -0.36 8.63
C TRP A 79 -2.75 -1.84 8.93
N ALA A 80 -2.33 -2.64 7.94
CA ALA A 80 -2.02 -4.05 8.13
C ALA A 80 -0.95 -4.32 9.20
N VAL A 81 -0.07 -3.35 9.48
CA VAL A 81 1.05 -3.50 10.43
C VAL A 81 1.01 -2.51 11.59
N LYS A 82 0.12 -1.51 11.56
CA LYS A 82 0.08 -0.38 12.51
C LYS A 82 0.05 -0.85 13.96
N ASP A 83 -0.91 -1.69 14.33
CA ASP A 83 -1.11 -2.10 15.71
C ASP A 83 0.08 -2.90 16.23
N ALA A 84 0.65 -3.78 15.40
CA ALA A 84 1.82 -4.57 15.75
C ALA A 84 3.08 -3.70 15.97
N VAL A 85 3.30 -2.69 15.12
CA VAL A 85 4.43 -1.77 15.26
C VAL A 85 4.24 -0.83 16.45
N GLN A 86 3.05 -0.24 16.61
CA GLN A 86 2.78 0.70 17.69
C GLN A 86 2.77 0.00 19.06
N ALA A 87 2.36 -1.26 19.15
CA ALA A 87 2.48 -2.06 20.38
C ALA A 87 3.94 -2.31 20.79
N GLN A 88 4.90 -2.23 19.86
CA GLN A 88 6.33 -2.35 20.15
C GLN A 88 6.99 -1.01 20.51
N ASP A 89 6.34 0.13 20.22
CA ASP A 89 6.87 1.45 20.58
C ASP A 89 6.61 1.77 22.05
N ASN A 90 7.59 1.41 22.89
CA ASN A 90 7.54 1.69 24.32
C ASN A 90 7.89 3.15 24.68
N ILE A 91 8.23 4.00 23.70
CA ILE A 91 8.77 5.35 23.94
C ILE A 91 7.69 6.39 23.66
N THR A 92 6.87 6.67 24.67
CA THR A 92 5.80 7.69 24.60
C THR A 92 6.30 9.12 24.78
N SER A 93 7.49 9.29 25.36
CA SER A 93 8.08 10.61 25.68
C SER A 93 8.76 11.31 24.51
N ALA A 94 9.01 10.57 23.42
CA ALA A 94 9.59 11.11 22.20
C ALA A 94 8.54 11.18 21.08
N ARG A 95 8.78 12.09 20.13
CA ARG A 95 8.05 12.16 18.85
C ARG A 95 9.03 12.63 17.79
N LEU A 96 9.09 11.91 16.66
CA LEU A 96 10.05 12.16 15.59
C LEU A 96 9.48 13.14 14.56
N LEU A 97 8.29 12.85 14.03
CA LEU A 97 7.52 13.67 13.12
C LEU A 97 6.70 14.69 13.92
N ARG A 98 7.44 15.68 14.44
CA ARG A 98 6.83 16.81 15.15
C ARG A 98 6.22 17.80 14.19
N ARG A 99 5.38 18.66 14.77
CA ARG A 99 4.74 19.78 14.10
C ARG A 99 5.73 20.62 13.30
N GLU A 100 6.88 20.95 13.89
CA GLU A 100 7.90 21.82 13.28
C GLU A 100 8.57 21.19 12.06
N VAL A 101 8.55 19.85 11.95
CA VAL A 101 9.10 19.12 10.80
C VAL A 101 8.17 19.23 9.59
N LEU A 102 6.85 19.26 9.81
CA LEU A 102 5.83 19.11 8.76
C LEU A 102 5.00 20.38 8.50
N GLN A 103 5.01 21.37 9.40
CA GLN A 103 4.22 22.59 9.23
C GLN A 103 4.82 23.59 8.24
N ASP A 104 3.92 24.34 7.60
CA ASP A 104 4.20 25.50 6.75
C ASP A 104 5.25 25.22 5.67
N VAL A 105 5.12 24.06 5.03
CA VAL A 105 5.90 23.71 3.84
C VAL A 105 5.28 24.44 2.66
N SER A 106 5.92 25.54 2.26
CA SER A 106 5.53 26.34 1.09
C SER A 106 5.73 25.52 -0.19
N GLN A 107 4.82 25.65 -1.15
CA GLN A 107 4.96 25.09 -2.50
C GLN A 107 5.68 26.06 -3.47
N GLU A 108 6.36 27.06 -2.92
CA GLU A 108 7.01 28.13 -3.67
C GLU A 108 8.19 27.62 -4.49
N ASN A 109 8.43 28.25 -5.63
CA ASN A 109 9.42 27.85 -6.62
C ASN A 109 10.83 28.44 -6.36
N GLU A 110 11.02 29.16 -5.25
CA GLU A 110 12.29 29.81 -4.90
C GLU A 110 13.31 28.79 -4.37
N MET A 111 14.13 28.27 -5.29
CA MET A 111 14.94 27.07 -5.10
C MET A 111 15.90 27.09 -3.90
N PHE A 112 16.59 28.20 -3.62
CA PHE A 112 17.59 28.28 -2.56
C PHE A 112 17.01 28.39 -1.13
N PRO A 113 16.17 29.38 -0.80
CA PRO A 113 15.62 29.52 0.56
C PRO A 113 14.68 28.37 0.94
N VAL A 114 14.00 27.75 -0.04
CA VAL A 114 13.15 26.57 0.19
C VAL A 114 13.99 25.35 0.55
N THR A 115 15.10 25.11 -0.15
CA THR A 115 15.97 23.95 0.10
C THR A 115 16.61 24.02 1.49
N GLU A 116 17.10 25.18 1.91
CA GLU A 116 17.71 25.34 3.24
C GLU A 116 16.70 25.11 4.38
N ARG A 117 15.48 25.65 4.24
CA ARG A 117 14.39 25.41 5.20
C ARG A 117 13.97 23.95 5.25
N ALA A 118 13.82 23.31 4.09
CA ALA A 118 13.49 21.88 4.01
C ALA A 118 14.58 21.02 4.67
N ARG A 119 15.86 21.33 4.41
CA ARG A 119 17.01 20.66 5.04
C ARG A 119 17.00 20.88 6.56
N GLY A 120 16.76 22.10 7.03
CA GLY A 120 16.67 22.41 8.46
C GLY A 120 15.61 21.57 9.17
N ARG A 121 14.42 21.45 8.59
CA ARG A 121 13.33 20.61 9.12
C ARG A 121 13.69 19.12 9.13
N PHE A 122 14.28 18.61 8.04
CA PHE A 122 14.77 17.24 8.00
C PHE A 122 15.82 16.96 9.09
N LEU A 123 16.72 17.92 9.37
CA LEU A 123 17.72 17.78 10.43
C LEU A 123 17.11 17.75 11.83
N LEU A 124 15.96 18.39 12.07
CA LEU A 124 15.23 18.26 13.34
C LEU A 124 14.74 16.82 13.54
N PHE A 125 14.10 16.24 12.52
CA PHE A 125 13.71 14.82 12.53
C PHE A 125 14.94 13.92 12.73
N GLN A 126 15.99 14.12 11.94
CA GLN A 126 17.19 13.28 11.98
C GLN A 126 17.87 13.34 13.36
N ARG A 127 17.94 14.51 14.00
CA ARG A 127 18.49 14.67 15.33
C ARG A 127 17.64 13.93 16.38
N ALA A 128 16.32 14.01 16.29
CA ALA A 128 15.43 13.27 17.18
C ALA A 128 15.57 11.75 16.98
N PHE A 129 15.63 11.29 15.72
CA PHE A 129 15.81 9.88 15.37
C PHE A 129 17.12 9.32 15.93
N ARG A 130 18.23 10.05 15.76
CA ARG A 130 19.56 9.63 16.24
C ARG A 130 19.73 9.64 17.76
N ARG A 131 18.81 10.24 18.51
CA ARG A 131 18.82 10.21 19.99
C ARG A 131 18.29 8.90 20.56
N LEU A 132 17.58 8.12 19.76
CA LEU A 132 17.06 6.82 20.16
C LEU A 132 18.05 5.73 19.78
N ASP A 133 18.00 4.60 20.49
CA ASP A 133 18.67 3.39 20.01
C ASP A 133 18.11 2.97 18.65
N ARG A 134 18.91 2.27 17.84
CA ARG A 134 18.55 1.91 16.46
C ARG A 134 17.18 1.21 16.37
N GLU A 135 16.93 0.21 17.21
CA GLU A 135 15.69 -0.57 17.12
C GLU A 135 14.49 0.30 17.53
N ALA A 136 14.63 1.03 18.63
CA ALA A 136 13.65 2.01 19.09
C ALA A 136 13.36 3.09 18.04
N ALA A 137 14.39 3.62 17.37
CA ALA A 137 14.25 4.66 16.37
C ALA A 137 13.45 4.17 15.16
N VAL A 138 13.74 2.95 14.69
CA VAL A 138 13.04 2.33 13.55
C VAL A 138 11.58 2.04 13.92
N THR A 139 11.34 1.36 15.04
CA THR A 139 9.98 1.04 15.50
C THR A 139 9.15 2.30 15.65
N LYS A 140 9.73 3.35 16.25
CA LYS A 140 9.07 4.64 16.41
C LYS A 140 8.79 5.34 15.08
N ALA A 141 9.76 5.36 14.17
CA ALA A 141 9.57 6.00 12.87
C ALA A 141 8.51 5.28 12.02
N PHE A 142 8.47 3.94 12.06
CA PHE A 142 7.39 3.17 11.44
C PHE A 142 6.04 3.46 12.11
N GLY A 143 5.99 3.52 13.44
CA GLY A 143 4.77 3.80 14.18
C GLY A 143 4.19 5.20 13.94
N GLU A 144 5.00 6.14 13.47
CA GLU A 144 4.61 7.51 13.12
C GLU A 144 4.33 7.71 11.61
N VAL A 145 4.33 6.64 10.80
CA VAL A 145 4.06 6.74 9.35
C VAL A 145 2.66 7.28 9.06
N ASP A 146 1.66 7.05 9.92
CA ASP A 146 0.35 7.70 9.79
C ASP A 146 0.45 9.22 9.77
N ILE A 147 1.27 9.81 10.64
CA ILE A 147 1.51 11.26 10.66
C ILE A 147 2.06 11.72 9.31
N LEU A 148 2.97 10.96 8.71
CA LEU A 148 3.55 11.27 7.40
C LEU A 148 2.52 11.15 6.28
N LEU A 149 1.74 10.06 6.24
CA LEU A 149 0.72 9.82 5.23
C LEU A 149 -0.39 10.88 5.29
N THR A 150 -0.88 11.22 6.49
CA THR A 150 -1.84 12.31 6.70
C THR A 150 -1.28 13.65 6.22
N TRP A 151 0.01 13.92 6.40
CA TRP A 151 0.63 15.13 5.88
C TRP A 151 0.73 15.12 4.35
N MET A 152 1.12 13.98 3.75
CA MET A 152 1.25 13.81 2.30
C MET A 152 -0.09 13.95 1.56
N GLU A 153 -1.20 13.53 2.18
CA GLU A 153 -2.56 13.64 1.63
C GLU A 153 -2.90 15.07 1.20
N ARG A 154 -2.35 16.10 1.87
CA ARG A 154 -2.51 17.53 1.51
C ARG A 154 -2.02 17.87 0.09
N PHE A 155 -1.15 17.04 -0.46
CA PHE A 155 -0.53 17.21 -1.76
C PHE A 155 -1.12 16.26 -2.82
N TYR A 156 -2.01 15.35 -2.41
CA TYR A 156 -2.65 14.40 -3.32
C TYR A 156 -3.76 15.08 -4.13
N ARG A 157 -3.77 14.82 -5.44
CA ARG A 157 -4.76 15.34 -6.39
C ARG A 157 -5.37 14.18 -7.18
N LEU A 158 -6.68 14.25 -7.37
CA LEU A 158 -7.47 13.33 -8.19
C LEU A 158 -7.49 13.79 -9.66
#